data_AF-A0A2G6I5Z7-F1
#
_entry.id   AF-A0A2G6I5Z7-F1
#
_cell.length_a   1.000
_cell.length_b   1.000
_cell.length_c   1.000
_cell.angle_alpha   90.00
_cell.angle_beta   90.00
_cell.angle_gamma   90.00
#
_symmetry.space_group_name_H-M   'P 1'
#
loop_
_entity.id
_entity.type
_entity.pdbx_description
1 polymer ?
#
loop_
_entity_poly.entity_id
_entity_poly.type
_entity_poly.pdbx_seq_one_letter_code
_entity_poly.pdbx_strand_id
1 'polypeptide(L)'
;MQSARADLDYADLIGRIDERLTGAAAAYQQGDADTAKDAVQSAYFEIFENLEGPIRVNVSAARSYELEAEFGDIRKLIIDGAPPEVVQARIEAQIAAIRAVLPDLESGVRLRGEPGRYETGEAAPEAAAAPAADEPIEPEWQAVVDGIGETIAQAAAVYEQGEAEQAVDLVLKAQFDGYKNSLLETAIRRYRDSNTDAAINGEFSRIVGLIHDGRPARMVAASGKQMVVELTGLLPGLPLLGDNGTARPAPAPVEADKDWAQVGAQVMAAVDRAIATQAGGDSKAAVSDIQNTYFDVFEASGMEGAIGLRDAGLKADIESHFSHLTALFK
;
A
#
# COMPACT_ATOMS: atom_id res chain seq x y z
N MET A 1 37.48 3.22 -1.27
CA MET A 1 36.81 3.44 0.04
C MET A 1 35.33 3.30 -0.22
N GLN A 2 34.78 2.14 0.08
CA GLN A 2 33.35 1.84 -0.04
C GLN A 2 32.69 2.35 1.24
N SER A 3 31.80 3.33 1.14
CA SER A 3 30.99 3.77 2.28
C SER A 3 30.10 2.61 2.72
N ALA A 4 30.30 2.13 3.94
CA ALA A 4 29.36 1.22 4.60
C ALA A 4 28.02 1.96 4.73
N ARG A 5 27.01 1.52 4.00
CA ARG A 5 25.64 2.02 4.11
C ARG A 5 25.09 1.46 5.43
N ALA A 6 24.65 2.35 6.32
CA ALA A 6 24.22 1.98 7.67
C ALA A 6 22.94 1.11 7.61
N ASP A 7 22.92 0.05 8.40
CA ASP A 7 21.70 -0.70 8.69
C ASP A 7 20.65 0.26 9.30
N LEU A 8 19.38 0.10 8.93
CA LEU A 8 18.28 0.86 9.54
C LEU A 8 18.17 0.50 11.02
N ASP A 9 18.27 1.51 11.88
CA ASP A 9 18.03 1.36 13.32
C ASP A 9 16.52 1.47 13.56
N TYR A 10 15.84 0.31 13.61
CA TYR A 10 14.39 0.25 13.80
C TYR A 10 13.97 0.83 15.16
N ALA A 11 14.80 0.71 16.20
CA ALA A 11 14.51 1.27 17.50
C ALA A 11 14.56 2.81 17.48
N ASP A 12 15.54 3.40 16.78
CA ASP A 12 15.60 4.86 16.55
C ASP A 12 14.38 5.36 15.77
N LEU A 13 14.04 4.70 14.66
CA LEU A 13 12.89 5.09 13.83
C LEU A 13 11.58 5.05 14.62
N ILE A 14 11.34 3.97 15.37
CA ILE A 14 10.15 3.85 16.23
C ILE A 14 10.17 4.92 17.34
N GLY A 15 11.31 5.16 17.99
CA GLY A 15 11.43 6.21 19.00
C GLY A 15 11.09 7.60 18.47
N ARG A 16 11.52 7.92 17.24
CA ARG A 16 11.19 9.20 16.59
C ARG A 16 9.72 9.32 16.20
N ILE A 17 9.07 8.22 15.81
CA ILE A 17 7.62 8.19 15.60
C ILE A 17 6.89 8.46 16.93
N ASP A 18 7.32 7.81 18.01
CA ASP A 18 6.73 8.00 19.34
C ASP A 18 6.79 9.45 19.80
N GLU A 19 7.96 10.08 19.68
CA GLU A 19 8.16 11.49 20.04
C GLU A 19 7.22 12.40 19.26
N ARG A 20 7.07 12.15 17.95
CA ARG A 20 6.27 12.99 17.06
C ARG A 20 4.78 12.83 17.29
N LEU A 21 4.30 11.59 17.47
CA LEU A 21 2.92 11.30 17.81
C LEU A 21 2.56 11.80 19.22
N THR A 22 3.46 11.68 20.19
CA THR A 22 3.26 12.27 21.53
C THR A 22 3.16 13.79 21.45
N GLY A 23 4.01 14.42 20.61
CA GLY A 23 3.93 15.85 20.31
C GLY A 23 2.59 16.24 19.68
N ALA A 24 2.06 15.42 18.77
CA ALA A 24 0.75 15.65 18.16
C ALA A 24 -0.38 15.65 19.20
N ALA A 25 -0.39 14.65 20.10
CA ALA A 25 -1.38 14.59 21.18
C ALA A 25 -1.30 15.84 22.09
N ALA A 26 -0.09 16.26 22.45
CA ALA A 26 0.12 17.45 23.28
C ALA A 26 -0.32 18.75 22.60
N ALA A 27 -0.05 18.89 21.29
CA ALA A 27 -0.51 20.04 20.51
C ALA A 27 -2.04 20.08 20.44
N TYR A 28 -2.67 18.94 20.16
CA TYR A 28 -4.13 18.86 20.09
C TYR A 28 -4.79 19.18 21.44
N GLN A 29 -4.23 18.69 22.54
CA GLN A 29 -4.72 18.98 23.89
C GLN A 29 -4.65 20.48 24.24
N GLN A 30 -3.72 21.23 23.63
CA GLN A 30 -3.61 22.68 23.76
C GLN A 30 -4.54 23.45 22.80
N GLY A 31 -5.33 22.75 21.99
CA GLY A 31 -6.22 23.33 20.98
C GLY A 31 -5.54 23.64 19.66
N ASP A 32 -4.30 23.21 19.44
CA ASP A 32 -3.56 23.40 18.20
C ASP A 32 -3.72 22.19 17.27
N ALA A 33 -4.86 22.17 16.57
CA ALA A 33 -5.20 21.07 15.66
C ALA A 33 -4.31 21.03 14.41
N ASP A 34 -3.82 22.17 13.93
CA ASP A 34 -2.99 22.21 12.72
C ASP A 34 -1.62 21.60 12.99
N THR A 35 -0.95 22.00 14.08
CA THR A 35 0.30 21.37 14.50
C THR A 35 0.14 19.87 14.76
N ALA A 36 -0.99 19.46 15.34
CA ALA A 36 -1.25 18.04 15.60
C ALA A 36 -1.37 17.22 14.30
N LYS A 37 -2.12 17.69 13.31
CA LYS A 37 -2.27 17.02 12.00
C LYS A 37 -0.92 16.91 11.29
N ASP A 38 -0.15 17.99 11.26
CA ASP A 38 1.16 18.02 10.61
C ASP A 38 2.15 17.05 11.28
N ALA A 39 2.11 16.95 12.61
CA ALA A 39 2.94 16.01 13.35
C ALA A 39 2.57 14.54 13.05
N VAL A 40 1.27 14.20 12.98
CA VAL A 40 0.81 12.85 12.60
C VAL A 40 1.22 12.52 11.16
N GLN A 41 0.98 13.44 10.22
CA GLN A 41 1.33 13.26 8.81
C GLN A 41 2.85 13.07 8.61
N SER A 42 3.66 13.88 9.28
CA SER A 42 5.12 13.78 9.15
C SER A 42 5.72 12.59 9.90
N ALA A 43 5.05 12.06 10.93
CA ALA A 43 5.43 10.77 11.52
C ALA A 43 5.26 9.62 10.50
N TYR A 44 4.21 9.69 9.66
CA TYR A 44 4.00 8.74 8.57
C TYR A 44 5.04 8.91 7.45
N PHE A 45 4.99 10.00 6.68
CA PHE A 45 5.81 10.18 5.47
C PHE A 45 7.33 10.27 5.73
N GLU A 46 7.76 10.88 6.84
CA GLU A 46 9.20 11.09 7.04
C GLU A 46 9.88 9.89 7.73
N ILE A 47 9.10 9.00 8.37
CA ILE A 47 9.65 7.97 9.26
C ILE A 47 8.99 6.61 9.02
N PHE A 48 7.68 6.48 9.20
CA PHE A 48 6.99 5.19 9.15
C PHE A 48 7.07 4.50 7.77
N GLU A 49 7.09 5.24 6.65
CA GLU A 49 7.31 4.64 5.31
C GLU A 49 8.57 3.75 5.25
N ASN A 50 9.61 4.11 6.01
CA ASN A 50 10.86 3.32 6.07
C ASN A 50 10.71 2.01 6.85
N LEU A 51 9.66 1.87 7.66
CA LEU A 51 9.34 0.68 8.45
C LEU A 51 8.36 -0.23 7.74
N GLU A 52 7.57 0.25 6.79
CA GLU A 52 6.56 -0.56 6.12
C GLU A 52 7.15 -1.80 5.46
N GLY A 53 8.19 -1.65 4.63
CA GLY A 53 8.86 -2.79 4.00
C GLY A 53 9.33 -3.83 5.02
N PRO A 54 10.11 -3.42 6.04
CA PRO A 54 10.52 -4.31 7.14
C PRO A 54 9.36 -4.97 7.87
N ILE A 55 8.26 -4.26 8.14
CA ILE A 55 7.06 -4.80 8.80
C ILE A 55 6.35 -5.80 7.90
N ARG A 56 6.21 -5.49 6.60
CA ARG A 56 5.61 -6.40 5.61
C ARG A 56 6.33 -7.74 5.56
N VAL A 57 7.67 -7.70 5.68
CA VAL A 57 8.52 -8.89 5.56
C VAL A 57 8.63 -9.68 6.87
N ASN A 58 8.72 -9.00 8.01
CA ASN A 58 8.99 -9.64 9.30
C ASN A 58 7.75 -9.90 10.15
N VAL A 59 6.66 -9.18 9.87
CA VAL A 59 5.40 -9.30 10.63
C VAL A 59 4.28 -9.72 9.70
N SER A 60 3.77 -8.81 8.87
CA SER A 60 2.87 -9.10 7.75
C SER A 60 2.51 -7.84 6.98
N ALA A 61 2.07 -8.00 5.73
CA ALA A 61 1.50 -6.93 4.94
C ALA A 61 0.25 -6.30 5.60
N ALA A 62 -0.64 -7.14 6.13
CA ALA A 62 -1.82 -6.69 6.86
C ALA A 62 -1.47 -5.81 8.06
N ARG A 63 -0.43 -6.18 8.82
CA ARG A 63 0.03 -5.38 9.97
C ARG A 63 0.67 -4.07 9.55
N SER A 64 1.46 -4.06 8.47
CA SER A 64 2.02 -2.82 7.92
C SER A 64 0.92 -1.84 7.53
N TYR A 65 -0.11 -2.34 6.83
CA TYR A 65 -1.25 -1.55 6.40
C TYR A 65 -2.12 -1.06 7.58
N GLU A 66 -2.41 -1.93 8.56
CA GLU A 66 -3.18 -1.54 9.75
C GLU A 66 -2.50 -0.37 10.48
N LEU A 67 -1.19 -0.46 10.65
CA LEU A 67 -0.40 0.60 11.28
C LEU A 67 -0.35 1.86 10.41
N GLU A 68 -0.21 1.74 9.09
CA GLU A 68 -0.27 2.86 8.16
C GLU A 68 -1.62 3.61 8.22
N ALA A 69 -2.74 2.87 8.13
CA ALA A 69 -4.09 3.43 8.09
C ALA A 69 -4.43 4.23 9.36
N GLU A 70 -3.94 3.80 10.51
CA GLU A 70 -4.18 4.45 11.80
C GLU A 70 -3.67 5.91 11.83
N PHE A 71 -2.62 6.27 11.08
CA PHE A 71 -2.19 7.66 10.95
C PHE A 71 -3.27 8.53 10.30
N GLY A 72 -3.91 8.04 9.24
CA GLY A 72 -5.03 8.73 8.57
C GLY A 72 -6.25 8.86 9.49
N ASP A 73 -6.60 7.80 10.21
CA ASP A 73 -7.71 7.78 11.16
C ASP A 73 -7.53 8.77 12.32
N ILE A 74 -6.35 8.81 12.92
CA ILE A 74 -6.02 9.78 13.98
C ILE A 74 -6.17 11.20 13.45
N ARG A 75 -5.66 11.45 12.24
CA ARG A 75 -5.70 12.76 11.60
C ARG A 75 -7.15 13.19 11.32
N LYS A 76 -8.01 12.26 10.88
CA LYS A 76 -9.45 12.46 10.74
C LYS A 76 -10.12 12.84 12.05
N LEU A 77 -9.83 12.15 13.16
CA LEU A 77 -10.39 12.51 14.47
C LEU A 77 -10.01 13.93 14.91
N ILE A 78 -8.77 14.36 14.62
CA ILE A 78 -8.32 15.72 14.90
C ILE A 78 -9.13 16.74 14.09
N ILE A 79 -9.34 16.47 12.79
CA ILE A 79 -10.12 17.31 11.87
C ILE A 79 -11.58 17.42 12.31
N ASP A 80 -12.18 16.30 12.70
CA ASP A 80 -13.56 16.21 13.15
C ASP A 80 -13.78 16.87 14.53
N GLY A 81 -12.72 17.35 15.18
CA GLY A 81 -12.82 18.01 16.49
C GLY A 81 -13.17 17.03 17.61
N ALA A 82 -12.76 15.77 17.48
CA ALA A 82 -13.00 14.76 18.50
C ALA A 82 -12.45 15.20 19.87
N PRO A 83 -13.02 14.70 21.00
CA PRO A 83 -12.52 15.06 22.32
C PRO A 83 -11.01 14.74 22.45
N PRO A 84 -10.18 15.62 23.07
CA PRO A 84 -8.74 15.41 23.18
C PRO A 84 -8.36 14.04 23.78
N GLU A 85 -9.14 13.54 24.72
CA GLU A 85 -8.97 12.22 25.32
C GLU A 85 -9.13 11.06 24.32
N VAL A 86 -9.99 11.21 23.30
CA VAL A 86 -10.20 10.21 22.26
C VAL A 86 -9.00 10.18 21.31
N VAL A 87 -8.54 11.35 20.88
CA VAL A 87 -7.35 11.47 20.01
C VAL A 87 -6.11 10.96 20.72
N GLN A 88 -5.93 11.33 21.99
CA GLN A 88 -4.83 10.87 22.81
C GLN A 88 -4.83 9.33 22.94
N ALA A 89 -5.98 8.72 23.22
CA ALA A 89 -6.07 7.26 23.35
C ALA A 89 -5.71 6.54 22.04
N ARG A 90 -6.12 7.06 20.88
CA ARG A 90 -5.77 6.49 19.57
C ARG A 90 -4.27 6.61 19.28
N ILE A 91 -3.68 7.78 19.56
CA ILE A 91 -2.24 7.99 19.45
C ILE A 91 -1.45 7.02 20.35
N GLU A 92 -1.86 6.87 21.61
CA GLU A 92 -1.20 5.95 22.55
C GLU A 92 -1.30 4.50 22.09
N ALA A 93 -2.47 4.10 21.56
CA ALA A 93 -2.67 2.78 20.98
C ALA A 93 -1.76 2.55 19.76
N GLN A 94 -1.64 3.54 18.87
CA GLN A 94 -0.79 3.46 17.70
C GLN A 94 0.69 3.36 18.06
N ILE A 95 1.17 4.16 19.01
CA ILE A 95 2.53 4.06 19.56
C ILE A 95 2.80 2.66 20.10
N ALA A 96 1.88 2.13 20.91
CA ALA A 96 2.02 0.77 21.45
C ALA A 96 2.02 -0.29 20.35
N ALA A 97 1.18 -0.12 19.33
CA ALA A 97 1.04 -1.02 18.20
C ALA A 97 2.30 -1.06 17.31
N ILE A 98 2.95 0.08 17.10
CA ILE A 98 4.23 0.19 16.38
C ILE A 98 5.38 -0.37 17.24
N ARG A 99 5.43 -0.05 18.54
CA ARG A 99 6.46 -0.65 19.44
C ARG A 99 6.39 -2.17 19.48
N ALA A 100 5.19 -2.73 19.40
CA ALA A 100 4.98 -4.17 19.47
C ALA A 100 5.62 -4.92 18.29
N VAL A 101 5.89 -4.27 17.15
CA VAL A 101 6.55 -4.91 16.02
C VAL A 101 8.08 -4.96 16.16
N LEU A 102 8.67 -4.15 17.05
CA LEU A 102 10.13 -4.03 17.19
C LEU A 102 10.84 -5.39 17.41
N PRO A 103 10.38 -6.28 18.30
CA PRO A 103 11.06 -7.57 18.50
C PRO A 103 11.14 -8.42 17.22
N ASP A 104 10.08 -8.40 16.41
CA ASP A 104 10.00 -9.14 15.15
C ASP A 104 10.89 -8.49 14.07
N LEU A 105 10.98 -7.16 14.05
CA LEU A 105 11.89 -6.43 13.17
C LEU A 105 13.37 -6.67 13.52
N GLU A 106 13.70 -6.77 14.81
CA GLU A 106 15.07 -6.99 15.28
C GLU A 106 15.55 -8.43 15.12
N SER A 107 14.65 -9.40 15.34
CA SER A 107 14.92 -10.84 15.26
C SER A 107 14.70 -11.43 13.88
N GLY A 108 13.91 -10.76 13.03
CA GLY A 108 13.57 -11.18 11.68
C GLY A 108 14.62 -10.86 10.61
N VAL A 109 14.24 -11.08 9.36
CA VAL A 109 14.98 -10.68 8.16
C VAL A 109 15.12 -9.15 8.14
N ARG A 110 16.29 -8.67 8.54
CA ARG A 110 16.67 -7.28 8.25
C ARG A 110 16.72 -7.12 6.75
N LEU A 111 15.88 -6.24 6.22
CA LEU A 111 15.94 -5.84 4.82
C LEU A 111 17.25 -5.08 4.60
N ARG A 112 18.31 -5.85 4.34
CA ARG A 112 19.42 -5.36 3.53
C ARG A 112 18.81 -5.07 2.17
N GLY A 113 19.15 -3.93 1.58
CA GLY A 113 18.83 -3.68 0.19
C GLY A 113 19.58 -4.68 -0.69
N GLU A 114 19.06 -5.91 -0.81
CA GLU A 114 19.20 -6.88 -1.91
C GLU A 114 18.44 -8.19 -1.60
N PRO A 115 17.98 -8.94 -2.64
CA PRO A 115 16.82 -9.83 -2.57
C PRO A 115 17.16 -11.30 -2.26
N GLY A 116 16.22 -11.99 -1.59
CA GLY A 116 16.06 -13.44 -1.77
C GLY A 116 15.78 -14.26 -0.51
N ARG A 117 14.64 -14.97 -0.57
CA ARG A 117 14.22 -16.16 0.19
C ARG A 117 13.65 -15.93 1.61
N TYR A 118 12.32 -15.94 1.69
CA TYR A 118 11.57 -16.14 2.93
C TYR A 118 10.89 -17.51 2.85
N GLU A 119 11.34 -18.46 3.68
CA GLU A 119 10.55 -19.65 4.04
C GLU A 119 10.09 -19.41 5.48
N THR A 120 8.80 -19.19 5.71
CA THR A 120 8.22 -19.07 7.05
C THR A 120 7.47 -20.35 7.41
N GLY A 121 7.90 -20.97 8.51
CA GLY A 121 7.19 -22.07 9.15
C GLY A 121 6.22 -21.54 10.19
N GLU A 122 4.95 -21.40 9.84
CA GLU A 122 3.85 -21.28 10.80
C GLU A 122 2.57 -21.91 10.23
N ALA A 123 1.77 -22.55 11.08
CA ALA A 123 0.65 -23.38 10.69
C ALA A 123 -0.56 -22.54 10.21
N ALA A 124 -1.10 -22.90 9.05
CA ALA A 124 -2.23 -22.25 8.42
C ALA A 124 -3.51 -22.28 9.29
N PRO A 125 -4.34 -21.21 9.26
CA PRO A 125 -5.68 -21.26 9.82
C PRO A 125 -6.54 -22.27 9.04
N GLU A 126 -7.55 -22.82 9.70
CA GLU A 126 -8.42 -23.88 9.17
C GLU A 126 -9.03 -23.48 7.82
N ALA A 127 -8.77 -24.30 6.80
CA ALA A 127 -9.13 -24.03 5.41
C ALA A 127 -10.64 -23.84 5.27
N ALA A 128 -11.05 -22.66 4.80
CA ALA A 128 -12.38 -22.49 4.24
C ALA A 128 -12.48 -23.43 3.02
N ALA A 129 -13.56 -24.20 2.92
CA ALA A 129 -13.76 -25.17 1.85
C ALA A 129 -13.54 -24.50 0.48
N ALA A 130 -12.71 -25.14 -0.36
CA ALA A 130 -12.43 -24.65 -1.70
C ALA A 130 -13.75 -24.53 -2.50
N PRO A 131 -14.09 -23.34 -3.04
CA PRO A 131 -15.20 -23.17 -3.95
C PRO A 131 -15.00 -23.98 -5.23
N ALA A 132 -16.11 -24.41 -5.83
CA ALA A 132 -16.10 -25.26 -7.01
C ALA A 132 -15.77 -24.47 -8.29
N ALA A 133 -15.17 -25.12 -9.28
CA ALA A 133 -14.70 -24.52 -10.54
C ALA A 133 -15.80 -23.85 -11.41
N ASP A 134 -17.08 -23.97 -11.05
CA ASP A 134 -18.22 -23.36 -11.73
C ASP A 134 -18.65 -22.00 -11.12
N GLU A 135 -17.91 -21.49 -10.13
CA GLU A 135 -18.21 -20.20 -9.49
C GLU A 135 -17.72 -19.00 -10.32
N PRO A 136 -18.42 -17.84 -10.24
CA PRO A 136 -18.04 -16.65 -10.99
C PRO A 136 -16.64 -16.15 -10.59
N ILE A 137 -15.93 -15.61 -11.58
CA ILE A 137 -14.66 -14.89 -11.38
C ILE A 137 -14.97 -13.43 -11.15
N GLU A 138 -14.44 -12.86 -10.07
CA GLU A 138 -14.51 -11.41 -9.83
C GLU A 138 -13.66 -10.68 -10.89
N PRO A 139 -14.22 -9.69 -11.61
CA PRO A 139 -13.50 -8.98 -12.67
C PRO A 139 -12.19 -8.31 -12.19
N GLU A 140 -12.16 -7.85 -10.94
CA GLU A 140 -10.99 -7.23 -10.31
C GLU A 140 -9.84 -8.24 -10.17
N TRP A 141 -10.14 -9.50 -9.83
CA TRP A 141 -9.12 -10.56 -9.82
C TRP A 141 -8.60 -10.90 -11.19
N GLN A 142 -9.48 -10.92 -12.21
CA GLN A 142 -9.03 -11.13 -13.57
C GLN A 142 -8.08 -10.01 -14.03
N ALA A 143 -8.42 -8.74 -13.74
CA ALA A 143 -7.58 -7.59 -14.08
C ALA A 143 -6.20 -7.64 -13.39
N VAL A 144 -6.15 -8.07 -12.12
CA VAL A 144 -4.88 -8.28 -11.40
C VAL A 144 -4.02 -9.34 -12.09
N VAL A 145 -4.60 -10.50 -12.44
CA VAL A 145 -3.87 -11.59 -13.10
C VAL A 145 -3.39 -11.19 -14.49
N ASP A 146 -4.22 -10.47 -15.25
CA ASP A 146 -3.86 -9.96 -16.57
C ASP A 146 -2.66 -8.99 -16.47
N GLY A 147 -2.68 -8.06 -15.50
CA GLY A 147 -1.59 -7.12 -15.25
C GLY A 147 -0.27 -7.78 -14.85
N ILE A 148 -0.31 -8.85 -14.05
CA ILE A 148 0.86 -9.68 -13.74
C ILE A 148 1.45 -10.28 -15.03
N GLY A 149 0.58 -10.84 -15.89
CA GLY A 149 0.96 -11.43 -17.16
C GLY A 149 1.60 -10.43 -18.12
N GLU A 150 0.99 -9.26 -18.27
CA GLU A 150 1.48 -8.15 -19.09
C GLU A 150 2.86 -7.67 -18.63
N THR A 151 3.04 -7.52 -17.32
CA THR A 151 4.32 -7.08 -16.74
C THR A 151 5.44 -8.10 -17.00
N ILE A 152 5.16 -9.40 -16.91
CA ILE A 152 6.16 -10.45 -17.24
C ILE A 152 6.39 -10.54 -18.75
N ALA A 153 5.39 -10.30 -19.59
CA ALA A 153 5.57 -10.21 -21.03
C ALA A 153 6.48 -9.03 -21.40
N GLN A 154 6.32 -7.89 -20.72
CA GLN A 154 7.23 -6.74 -20.85
C GLN A 154 8.65 -7.10 -20.39
N ALA A 155 8.81 -7.80 -19.27
CA ALA A 155 10.11 -8.31 -18.82
C ALA A 155 10.80 -9.15 -19.89
N ALA A 156 10.06 -10.04 -20.55
CA ALA A 156 10.61 -10.86 -21.64
C ALA A 156 11.04 -10.01 -22.86
N ALA A 157 10.25 -8.99 -23.23
CA ALA A 157 10.56 -8.11 -24.36
C ALA A 157 11.80 -7.23 -24.10
N VAL A 158 11.94 -6.72 -22.87
CA VAL A 158 13.12 -5.97 -22.41
C VAL A 158 14.34 -6.88 -22.35
N TYR A 159 14.16 -8.10 -21.83
CA TYR A 159 15.25 -9.07 -21.76
C TYR A 159 15.77 -9.49 -23.15
N GLU A 160 14.89 -9.62 -24.13
CA GLU A 160 15.27 -9.92 -25.52
C GLU A 160 16.16 -8.82 -26.13
N GLN A 161 16.07 -7.58 -25.63
CA GLN A 161 16.92 -6.45 -26.02
C GLN A 161 18.27 -6.44 -25.28
N GLY A 162 18.52 -7.39 -24.39
CA GLY A 162 19.75 -7.51 -23.61
C GLY A 162 19.71 -6.82 -22.24
N GLU A 163 18.58 -6.26 -21.85
CA GLU A 163 18.42 -5.52 -20.59
C GLU A 163 17.98 -6.46 -19.44
N ALA A 164 18.89 -7.32 -19.01
CA ALA A 164 18.60 -8.37 -18.02
C ALA A 164 18.20 -7.81 -16.64
N GLU A 165 18.86 -6.76 -16.15
CA GLU A 165 18.55 -6.15 -14.84
C GLU A 165 17.14 -5.54 -14.83
N GLN A 166 16.79 -4.76 -15.86
CA GLN A 166 15.46 -4.17 -15.99
C GLN A 166 14.37 -5.25 -16.14
N ALA A 167 14.67 -6.37 -16.81
CA ALA A 167 13.76 -7.49 -16.88
C ALA A 167 13.53 -8.16 -15.50
N VAL A 168 14.56 -8.27 -14.66
CA VAL A 168 14.40 -8.77 -13.28
C VAL A 168 13.51 -7.82 -12.48
N ASP A 169 13.74 -6.50 -12.57
CA ASP A 169 12.92 -5.50 -11.88
C ASP A 169 11.44 -5.61 -12.27
N LEU A 170 11.14 -5.86 -13.54
CA LEU A 170 9.76 -6.07 -14.01
C LEU A 170 9.14 -7.36 -13.47
N VAL A 171 9.88 -8.47 -13.37
CA VAL A 171 9.36 -9.70 -12.77
C VAL A 171 9.11 -9.52 -11.27
N LEU A 172 10.01 -8.81 -10.56
CA LEU A 172 9.82 -8.47 -9.15
C LEU A 172 8.62 -7.52 -8.98
N LYS A 173 8.44 -6.54 -9.87
CA LYS A 173 7.25 -5.69 -9.88
C LYS A 173 5.96 -6.50 -10.03
N ALA A 174 5.93 -7.46 -10.95
CA ALA A 174 4.79 -8.35 -11.11
C ALA A 174 4.51 -9.17 -9.82
N GLN A 175 5.55 -9.59 -9.10
CA GLN A 175 5.43 -10.30 -7.83
C GLN A 175 4.90 -9.39 -6.71
N PHE A 176 5.53 -8.24 -6.49
CA PHE A 176 5.21 -7.38 -5.35
C PHE A 176 3.96 -6.56 -5.61
N ASP A 177 3.89 -5.80 -6.69
CA ASP A 177 2.75 -4.93 -6.98
C ASP A 177 1.55 -5.75 -7.45
N GLY A 178 1.79 -6.67 -8.38
CA GLY A 178 0.74 -7.46 -9.01
C GLY A 178 0.17 -8.55 -8.09
N TYR A 179 1.03 -9.34 -7.43
CA TYR A 179 0.57 -10.51 -6.66
C TYR A 179 0.40 -10.25 -5.16
N LYS A 180 1.39 -9.63 -4.51
CA LYS A 180 1.39 -9.43 -3.05
C LYS A 180 0.53 -8.24 -2.62
N ASN A 181 0.71 -7.09 -3.27
CA ASN A 181 0.05 -5.83 -2.90
C ASN A 181 -1.41 -5.76 -3.38
N SER A 182 -1.81 -6.61 -4.32
CA SER A 182 -3.20 -6.68 -4.80
C SER A 182 -4.15 -7.42 -3.85
N LEU A 183 -3.65 -7.96 -2.73
CA LEU A 183 -4.36 -8.89 -1.83
C LEU A 183 -4.65 -10.27 -2.45
N LEU A 184 -4.28 -10.53 -3.70
CA LEU A 184 -4.48 -11.83 -4.35
C LEU A 184 -3.71 -12.95 -3.63
N GLU A 185 -2.48 -12.68 -3.17
CA GLU A 185 -1.71 -13.61 -2.31
C GLU A 185 -2.51 -14.02 -1.07
N THR A 186 -3.14 -13.05 -0.40
CA THR A 186 -3.89 -13.28 0.84
C THR A 186 -5.17 -14.06 0.54
N ALA A 187 -5.85 -13.74 -0.57
CA ALA A 187 -7.05 -14.43 -1.01
C ALA A 187 -6.74 -15.90 -1.36
N ILE A 188 -5.68 -16.17 -2.12
CA ILE A 188 -5.25 -17.54 -2.46
C ILE A 188 -4.83 -18.31 -1.21
N ARG A 189 -3.97 -17.73 -0.36
CA ARG A 189 -3.51 -18.40 0.86
C ARG A 189 -4.66 -18.80 1.78
N ARG A 190 -5.71 -17.98 1.85
CA ARG A 190 -6.85 -18.17 2.75
C ARG A 190 -7.94 -19.08 2.19
N TYR A 191 -8.23 -18.97 0.89
CA TYR A 191 -9.38 -19.65 0.24
C TYR A 191 -8.97 -20.80 -0.68
N ARG A 192 -7.66 -21.05 -0.86
CA ARG A 192 -7.12 -22.22 -1.56
C ARG A 192 -6.29 -23.03 -0.59
N ASP A 193 -5.02 -22.68 -0.44
CA ASP A 193 -4.09 -23.22 0.54
C ASP A 193 -2.74 -22.50 0.47
N SER A 194 -1.93 -22.64 1.52
CA SER A 194 -0.60 -22.03 1.63
C SER A 194 0.45 -22.64 0.70
N ASN A 195 0.29 -23.90 0.25
CA ASN A 195 1.25 -24.52 -0.66
C ASN A 195 1.11 -23.98 -2.09
N THR A 196 -0.12 -23.68 -2.51
CA THR A 196 -0.43 -23.03 -3.78
C THR A 196 0.20 -21.64 -3.84
N ASP A 197 0.06 -20.85 -2.78
CA ASP A 197 0.73 -19.55 -2.67
C ASP A 197 2.27 -19.66 -2.70
N ALA A 198 2.84 -20.63 -1.97
CA ALA A 198 4.27 -20.88 -1.99
C ALA A 198 4.77 -21.28 -3.39
N ALA A 199 3.98 -22.05 -4.15
CA ALA A 199 4.30 -22.43 -5.52
C ALA A 199 4.31 -21.21 -6.46
N ILE A 200 3.35 -20.29 -6.32
CA ILE A 200 3.30 -19.04 -7.11
C ILE A 200 4.52 -18.16 -6.82
N ASN A 201 4.87 -17.95 -5.55
CA ASN A 201 6.09 -17.23 -5.16
C ASN A 201 7.37 -17.92 -5.68
N GLY A 202 7.37 -19.26 -5.69
CA GLY A 202 8.43 -20.07 -6.29
C GLY A 202 8.55 -19.86 -7.80
N GLU A 203 7.43 -19.68 -8.49
CA GLU A 203 7.40 -19.43 -9.94
C GLU A 203 8.00 -18.06 -10.30
N PHE A 204 7.66 -16.99 -9.57
CA PHE A 204 8.34 -15.69 -9.74
C PHE A 204 9.87 -15.81 -9.56
N SER A 205 10.30 -16.50 -8.50
CA SER A 205 11.71 -16.76 -8.23
C SER A 205 12.38 -17.57 -9.35
N ARG A 206 11.66 -18.54 -9.91
CA ARG A 206 12.13 -19.36 -11.04
C ARG A 206 12.27 -18.52 -12.31
N ILE A 207 11.35 -17.60 -12.57
CA ILE A 207 11.40 -16.69 -13.73
C ILE A 207 12.58 -15.73 -13.61
N VAL A 208 12.82 -15.16 -12.43
CA VAL A 208 14.05 -14.36 -12.16
C VAL A 208 15.31 -15.20 -12.39
N GLY A 209 15.31 -16.46 -11.92
CA GLY A 209 16.40 -17.41 -12.17
C GLY A 209 16.66 -17.66 -13.67
N LEU A 210 15.62 -17.75 -14.51
CA LEU A 210 15.78 -17.87 -15.97
C LEU A 210 16.59 -16.69 -16.55
N ILE A 211 16.34 -15.47 -16.07
CA ILE A 211 17.01 -14.27 -16.57
C ILE A 211 18.48 -14.27 -16.14
N HIS A 212 18.75 -14.53 -14.85
CA HIS A 212 20.13 -14.60 -14.33
C HIS A 212 20.96 -15.71 -14.98
N ASP A 213 20.35 -16.86 -15.27
CA ASP A 213 20.99 -18.01 -15.91
C ASP A 213 21.19 -17.82 -17.43
N GLY A 214 20.84 -16.66 -18.00
CA GLY A 214 21.02 -16.38 -19.42
C GLY A 214 20.10 -17.21 -20.33
N ARG A 215 18.94 -17.66 -19.83
CA ARG A 215 18.02 -18.50 -20.60
C ARG A 215 17.30 -17.67 -21.67
N PRO A 216 16.83 -18.26 -22.78
CA PRO A 216 16.16 -17.49 -23.83
C PRO A 216 14.92 -16.73 -23.33
N ALA A 217 14.73 -15.47 -23.75
CA ALA A 217 13.59 -14.62 -23.36
C ALA A 217 12.21 -15.26 -23.61
N ARG A 218 12.08 -16.09 -24.67
CA ARG A 218 10.86 -16.88 -24.91
C ARG A 218 10.47 -17.80 -23.74
N MET A 219 11.42 -18.22 -22.90
CA MET A 219 11.14 -19.01 -21.69
C MET A 219 10.52 -18.15 -20.59
N VAL A 220 10.95 -16.89 -20.45
CA VAL A 220 10.33 -15.91 -19.53
C VAL A 220 8.90 -15.64 -19.98
N ALA A 221 8.68 -15.34 -21.26
CA ALA A 221 7.35 -15.11 -21.83
C ALA A 221 6.43 -16.33 -21.69
N ALA A 222 6.94 -17.54 -21.93
CA ALA A 222 6.16 -18.77 -21.76
C ALA A 222 5.79 -19.01 -20.28
N SER A 223 6.70 -18.71 -19.36
CA SER A 223 6.45 -18.83 -17.91
C SER A 223 5.37 -17.84 -17.46
N GLY A 224 5.44 -16.58 -17.91
CA GLY A 224 4.39 -15.59 -17.63
C GLY A 224 3.01 -16.02 -18.12
N LYS A 225 2.91 -16.55 -19.35
CA LYS A 225 1.65 -17.09 -19.89
C LYS A 225 1.12 -18.28 -19.08
N GLN A 226 2.01 -19.18 -18.69
CA GLN A 226 1.64 -20.34 -17.87
C GLN A 226 1.13 -19.89 -16.49
N MET A 227 1.79 -18.91 -15.88
CA MET A 227 1.39 -18.37 -14.59
C MET A 227 0.03 -17.66 -14.65
N VAL A 228 -0.29 -16.95 -15.75
CA VAL A 228 -1.64 -16.40 -15.99
C VAL A 228 -2.69 -17.52 -16.03
N VAL A 229 -2.42 -18.62 -16.72
CA VAL A 229 -3.34 -19.77 -16.79
C VAL A 229 -3.56 -20.37 -15.39
N GLU A 230 -2.48 -20.56 -14.63
CA GLU A 230 -2.54 -21.13 -13.28
C GLU A 230 -3.30 -20.21 -12.32
N LEU A 231 -2.96 -18.91 -12.28
CA LEU A 231 -3.63 -17.93 -11.44
C LEU A 231 -5.11 -17.78 -11.82
N THR A 232 -5.43 -17.73 -13.12
CA THR A 232 -6.82 -17.67 -13.60
C THR A 232 -7.61 -18.89 -13.14
N GLY A 233 -7.00 -20.08 -13.17
CA GLY A 233 -7.62 -21.31 -12.67
C GLY A 233 -7.90 -21.29 -11.17
N LEU A 234 -7.22 -20.45 -10.41
CA LEU A 234 -7.47 -20.28 -8.99
C LEU A 234 -8.62 -19.31 -8.71
N LEU A 235 -8.93 -18.37 -9.60
CA LEU A 235 -9.90 -17.28 -9.38
C LEU A 235 -11.36 -17.65 -9.06
N PRO A 236 -11.96 -18.71 -9.63
CA PRO A 236 -13.39 -19.00 -9.45
C PRO A 236 -13.84 -19.04 -7.98
N GLY A 237 -14.75 -18.15 -7.58
CA GLY A 237 -15.24 -18.11 -6.19
C GLY A 237 -14.28 -17.52 -5.16
N LEU A 238 -13.17 -16.91 -5.56
CA LEU A 238 -12.37 -16.10 -4.62
C LEU A 238 -13.12 -14.80 -4.30
N PRO A 239 -13.43 -14.53 -3.02
CA PRO A 239 -14.02 -13.26 -2.65
C PRO A 239 -12.99 -12.14 -2.83
N LEU A 240 -13.47 -10.95 -3.16
CA LEU A 240 -12.69 -9.74 -2.94
C LEU A 240 -12.42 -9.60 -1.45
N LEU A 241 -11.26 -9.10 -1.09
CA LEU A 241 -10.92 -8.86 0.31
C LEU A 241 -11.10 -7.38 0.64
N GLY A 242 -11.67 -7.11 1.81
CA GLY A 242 -11.61 -5.78 2.41
C GLY A 242 -10.25 -5.56 3.08
N ASP A 243 -10.04 -4.34 3.55
CA ASP A 243 -8.77 -3.85 4.09
C ASP A 243 -8.26 -4.66 5.31
N ASN A 244 -9.15 -5.38 5.99
CA ASN A 244 -8.85 -6.28 7.09
C ASN A 244 -8.50 -7.73 6.67
N GLY A 245 -8.35 -8.00 5.37
CA GLY A 245 -8.06 -9.34 4.83
C GLY A 245 -9.19 -10.35 4.98
N THR A 246 -10.41 -9.90 5.29
CA THR A 246 -11.62 -10.73 5.28
C THR A 246 -12.39 -10.53 3.99
N ALA A 247 -13.22 -11.51 3.62
CA ALA A 247 -14.11 -11.37 2.47
C ALA A 247 -14.89 -10.06 2.57
N ARG A 248 -14.69 -9.19 1.58
CA ARG A 248 -15.45 -7.96 1.43
C ARG A 248 -16.93 -8.38 1.36
N PRO A 249 -17.81 -7.78 2.16
CA PRO A 249 -19.24 -7.90 1.92
C PRO A 249 -19.49 -7.52 0.46
N ALA A 250 -20.33 -8.27 -0.24
CA ALA A 250 -20.79 -7.87 -1.57
C ALA A 250 -21.20 -6.39 -1.48
N PRO A 251 -20.77 -5.53 -2.44
CA PRO A 251 -20.99 -4.11 -2.34
C PRO A 251 -22.46 -3.89 -2.02
N ALA A 252 -22.74 -3.24 -0.88
CA ALA A 252 -24.04 -2.66 -0.67
C ALA A 252 -24.31 -1.82 -1.93
N PRO A 253 -25.50 -1.93 -2.55
CA PRO A 253 -25.81 -1.18 -3.76
C PRO A 253 -25.37 0.26 -3.50
N VAL A 254 -24.48 0.76 -4.36
CA VAL A 254 -23.87 2.09 -4.26
C VAL A 254 -24.97 3.02 -3.80
N GLU A 255 -24.81 3.62 -2.61
CA GLU A 255 -25.79 4.61 -2.16
C GLU A 255 -25.84 5.67 -3.26
N ALA A 256 -26.95 5.67 -3.99
CA ALA A 256 -27.19 6.53 -5.14
C ALA A 256 -27.32 8.02 -4.74
N ASP A 257 -26.98 8.34 -3.48
CA ASP A 257 -27.15 9.63 -2.82
C ASP A 257 -25.83 10.32 -2.46
N LYS A 258 -24.65 9.77 -2.81
CA LYS A 258 -23.38 10.47 -2.54
C LYS A 258 -23.20 11.61 -3.55
N ASP A 259 -23.25 12.85 -3.05
CA ASP A 259 -23.10 14.07 -3.85
C ASP A 259 -21.63 14.29 -4.23
N TRP A 260 -21.21 13.65 -5.33
CA TRP A 260 -19.86 13.79 -5.86
C TRP A 260 -19.54 15.22 -6.33
N ALA A 261 -20.55 16.01 -6.71
CA ALA A 261 -20.34 17.40 -7.07
C ALA A 261 -19.95 18.22 -5.84
N GLN A 262 -20.54 17.94 -4.68
CA GLN A 262 -20.15 18.54 -3.41
C GLN A 262 -18.69 18.22 -3.04
N VAL A 263 -18.28 16.96 -3.16
CA VAL A 263 -16.88 16.57 -2.87
C VAL A 263 -15.91 17.29 -3.82
N GLY A 264 -16.21 17.34 -5.11
CA GLY A 264 -15.40 18.11 -6.08
C GLY A 264 -15.30 19.59 -5.74
N ALA A 265 -16.42 20.19 -5.30
CA ALA A 265 -16.42 21.58 -4.84
C ALA A 265 -15.57 21.79 -3.57
N GLN A 266 -15.57 20.83 -2.64
CA GLN A 266 -14.73 20.87 -1.44
C GLN A 266 -13.24 20.80 -1.78
N VAL A 267 -12.85 19.94 -2.72
CA VAL A 267 -11.47 19.85 -3.22
C VAL A 267 -11.05 21.19 -3.82
N MET A 268 -11.84 21.75 -4.73
CA MET A 268 -11.52 23.04 -5.37
C MET A 268 -11.44 24.19 -4.36
N ALA A 269 -12.37 24.25 -3.40
CA ALA A 269 -12.33 25.27 -2.35
C ALA A 269 -11.09 25.14 -1.46
N ALA A 270 -10.56 23.93 -1.26
CA ALA A 270 -9.34 23.73 -0.51
C ALA A 270 -8.08 24.12 -1.31
N VAL A 271 -8.08 23.86 -2.63
CA VAL A 271 -7.04 24.39 -3.53
C VAL A 271 -7.02 25.91 -3.52
N ASP A 272 -8.17 26.58 -3.57
CA ASP A 272 -8.26 28.04 -3.50
C ASP A 272 -7.70 28.59 -2.17
N ARG A 273 -7.96 27.89 -1.04
CA ARG A 273 -7.36 28.23 0.25
C ARG A 273 -5.85 28.10 0.22
N ALA A 274 -5.32 26.99 -0.29
CA ALA A 274 -3.87 26.78 -0.40
C ALA A 274 -3.18 27.88 -1.24
N ILE A 275 -3.81 28.30 -2.35
CA ILE A 275 -3.33 29.43 -3.18
C ILE A 275 -3.29 30.72 -2.37
N ALA A 276 -4.32 31.01 -1.56
CA ALA A 276 -4.36 32.19 -0.71
C ALA A 276 -3.29 32.13 0.41
N THR A 277 -3.09 30.97 1.03
CA THR A 277 -2.04 30.69 2.01
C THR A 277 -0.65 30.95 1.41
N GLN A 278 -0.39 30.44 0.20
CA GLN A 278 0.85 30.71 -0.55
C GLN A 278 1.04 32.20 -0.82
N ALA A 279 0.00 32.91 -1.26
CA ALA A 279 0.05 34.34 -1.54
C ALA A 279 0.33 35.17 -0.27
N GLY A 280 -0.05 34.66 0.90
CA GLY A 280 0.31 35.19 2.21
C GLY A 280 1.77 34.96 2.63
N GLY A 281 2.53 34.17 1.85
CA GLY A 281 3.94 33.87 2.09
C GLY A 281 4.20 32.61 2.91
N ASP A 282 3.17 31.83 3.26
CA ASP A 282 3.33 30.56 4.00
C ASP A 282 3.29 29.35 3.06
N SER A 283 4.40 29.14 2.37
CA SER A 283 4.52 28.05 1.42
C SER A 283 4.42 26.66 2.02
N LYS A 284 4.84 26.52 3.27
CA LYS A 284 4.77 25.23 3.95
C LYS A 284 3.33 24.88 4.28
N ALA A 285 2.55 25.83 4.80
CA ALA A 285 1.13 25.63 5.07
C ALA A 285 0.33 25.38 3.79
N ALA A 286 0.64 26.07 2.68
CA ALA A 286 -0.01 25.83 1.40
C ALA A 286 0.24 24.42 0.83
N VAL A 287 1.47 23.91 0.96
CA VAL A 287 1.79 22.51 0.61
C VAL A 287 1.00 21.54 1.49
N SER A 288 0.99 21.76 2.81
CA SER A 288 0.19 20.96 3.74
C SER A 288 -1.28 20.98 3.33
N ASP A 289 -1.87 22.14 3.01
CA ASP A 289 -3.28 22.25 2.61
C ASP A 289 -3.64 21.37 1.41
N ILE A 290 -2.77 21.28 0.38
CA ILE A 290 -3.00 20.41 -0.78
C ILE A 290 -2.88 18.94 -0.42
N GLN A 291 -1.84 18.55 0.33
CA GLN A 291 -1.67 17.17 0.77
C GLN A 291 -2.87 16.72 1.63
N ASN A 292 -3.26 17.58 2.56
CA ASN A 292 -4.44 17.38 3.41
C ASN A 292 -5.71 17.19 2.58
N THR A 293 -5.90 17.99 1.53
CA THR A 293 -7.08 17.89 0.65
C THR A 293 -7.17 16.54 -0.06
N TYR A 294 -6.03 15.98 -0.49
CA TYR A 294 -6.00 14.67 -1.12
C TYR A 294 -6.52 13.60 -0.15
N PHE A 295 -5.96 13.52 1.05
CA PHE A 295 -6.35 12.49 2.03
C PHE A 295 -7.73 12.75 2.63
N ASP A 296 -8.00 13.97 3.08
CA ASP A 296 -9.16 14.29 3.94
C ASP A 296 -10.46 14.46 3.16
N VAL A 297 -10.37 14.77 1.86
CA VAL A 297 -11.54 15.06 1.02
C VAL A 297 -11.62 14.08 -0.13
N PHE A 298 -10.57 13.93 -0.92
CA PHE A 298 -10.63 13.11 -2.14
C PHE A 298 -10.62 11.60 -1.83
N GLU A 299 -9.66 11.14 -1.04
CA GLU A 299 -9.52 9.73 -0.65
C GLU A 299 -10.56 9.32 0.40
N ALA A 300 -10.68 10.08 1.51
CA ALA A 300 -11.60 9.75 2.59
C ALA A 300 -13.09 9.79 2.19
N SER A 301 -13.46 10.50 1.12
CA SER A 301 -14.82 10.45 0.58
C SER A 301 -15.09 9.20 -0.26
N GLY A 302 -14.08 8.40 -0.57
CA GLY A 302 -14.16 7.27 -1.50
C GLY A 302 -14.32 7.69 -2.96
N MET A 303 -14.13 8.97 -3.29
CA MET A 303 -14.17 9.45 -4.67
C MET A 303 -12.99 8.87 -5.48
N GLU A 304 -11.81 8.80 -4.89
CA GLU A 304 -10.61 8.19 -5.49
C GLU A 304 -10.90 6.76 -5.98
N GLY A 305 -11.43 5.91 -5.09
CA GLY A 305 -11.79 4.53 -5.43
C GLY A 305 -12.97 4.44 -6.42
N ALA A 306 -13.99 5.29 -6.27
CA ALA A 306 -15.13 5.31 -7.19
C ALA A 306 -14.74 5.72 -8.62
N ILE A 307 -13.78 6.62 -8.76
CA ILE A 307 -13.19 6.99 -10.06
C ILE A 307 -12.31 5.84 -10.56
N GLY A 308 -11.45 5.27 -9.73
CA GLY A 308 -10.57 4.17 -10.10
C GLY A 308 -11.29 2.95 -10.67
N LEU A 309 -12.43 2.59 -10.09
CA LEU A 309 -13.28 1.49 -10.56
C LEU A 309 -13.92 1.76 -11.94
N ARG A 310 -14.03 3.03 -12.34
CA ARG A 310 -14.65 3.43 -13.62
C ARG A 310 -13.63 3.77 -14.68
N ASP A 311 -12.56 4.45 -14.30
CA ASP A 311 -11.51 4.98 -15.16
C ASP A 311 -10.22 5.17 -14.33
N ALA A 312 -9.37 4.16 -14.36
CA ALA A 312 -8.07 4.19 -13.68
C ALA A 312 -7.11 5.25 -14.26
N GLY A 313 -7.26 5.62 -15.53
CA GLY A 313 -6.44 6.67 -16.16
C GLY A 313 -6.81 8.05 -15.61
N LEU A 314 -8.11 8.33 -15.50
CA LEU A 314 -8.60 9.57 -14.91
C LEU A 314 -8.19 9.72 -13.43
N LYS A 315 -8.19 8.62 -12.66
CA LYS A 315 -7.69 8.60 -11.28
C LYS A 315 -6.22 9.06 -11.22
N ALA A 316 -5.37 8.43 -12.03
CA ALA A 316 -3.94 8.74 -12.08
C ALA A 316 -3.68 10.20 -12.49
N ASP A 317 -4.46 10.73 -13.44
CA ASP A 317 -4.37 12.14 -13.84
C ASP A 317 -4.73 13.08 -12.68
N ILE A 318 -5.76 12.77 -11.90
CA ILE A 318 -6.16 13.57 -10.73
C ILE A 318 -5.07 13.53 -9.64
N GLU A 319 -4.53 12.35 -9.33
CA GLU A 319 -3.40 12.18 -8.38
C GLU A 319 -2.16 12.98 -8.80
N SER A 320 -1.87 13.00 -10.11
CA SER A 320 -0.79 13.80 -10.67
C SER A 320 -1.00 15.29 -10.43
N HIS A 321 -2.24 15.79 -10.53
CA HIS A 321 -2.53 17.20 -10.24
C HIS A 321 -2.26 17.58 -8.78
N PHE A 322 -2.62 16.74 -7.80
CA PHE A 322 -2.26 16.97 -6.40
C PHE A 322 -0.75 17.06 -6.22
N SER A 323 -0.01 16.11 -6.80
CA SER A 323 1.46 16.11 -6.78
C SER A 323 2.05 17.38 -7.40
N HIS A 324 1.56 17.81 -8.56
CA HIS A 324 2.02 19.04 -9.22
C HIS A 324 1.72 20.29 -8.41
N LEU A 325 0.54 20.40 -7.80
CA LEU A 325 0.16 21.54 -6.97
C LEU A 325 1.10 21.69 -5.77
N THR A 326 1.44 20.60 -5.08
CA THR A 326 2.43 20.65 -3.97
C THR A 326 3.82 21.08 -4.44
N ALA A 327 4.22 20.69 -5.66
CA ALA A 327 5.51 21.08 -6.22
C ALA A 327 5.56 22.58 -6.59
N LEU A 328 4.45 23.17 -7.02
CA LEU A 328 4.35 24.58 -7.40
C LEU A 328 4.41 25.56 -6.22
N PHE A 329 4.12 25.09 -5.00
CA PHE A 329 4.16 25.92 -3.80
C PHE A 329 5.53 25.94 -3.12
N LYS A 330 6.45 25.05 -3.50
CA LYS A 330 7.86 25.06 -3.05
C LYS A 330 8.66 26.17 -3.74
#